data_AF-A0A2V9WBY4-F1
#
_entry.id   AF-A0A2V9WBY4-F1
#
_cell.length_a   1.000
_cell.length_b   1.000
_cell.length_c   1.000
_cell.angle_alpha   90.00
_cell.angle_beta   90.00
_cell.angle_gamma   90.00
#
_symmetry.space_group_name_H-M   'P 1'
#
loop_
_entity.id
_entity.type
_entity.pdbx_description
1 polymer ?
#
loop_
_entity_poly.entity_id
_entity_poly.type
_entity_poly.pdbx_seq_one_letter_code
_entity_poly.pdbx_strand_id
1 'polypeptide(L)' 'CNDPRLHFGLGGLTSADLDVYWPNGLHENFKHLPANQLITLREGAGLVPNRGWSKT' A
#
# COMPACT_ATOMS: atom_id res chain seq x y z
N CYS A 1 -0.01 -1.30 21.67
CA CYS A 1 0.17 -0.35 20.56
C CYS A 1 0.32 -1.19 19.30
N ASN A 2 -0.77 -1.43 18.56
CA ASN A 2 -0.74 -2.22 17.33
C ASN A 2 -1.17 -1.29 16.22
N ASP A 3 -0.27 -1.05 15.27
CA ASP A 3 -0.61 -0.31 14.08
C ASP A 3 -1.28 -1.28 13.09
N PRO A 4 -2.53 -1.03 12.66
CA PRO A 4 -3.24 -1.94 11.77
C PRO A 4 -2.75 -1.87 10.31
N ARG A 5 -1.71 -1.08 10.01
CA ARG A 5 -1.14 -0.98 8.66
C ARG A 5 -0.28 -2.19 8.35
N LEU A 6 -0.30 -2.58 7.08
CA LEU A 6 0.57 -3.63 6.57
C LEU A 6 1.98 -3.06 6.37
N HIS A 7 2.96 -3.73 6.98
CA HIS A 7 4.38 -3.40 6.84
C HIS A 7 5.08 -4.53 6.10
N PHE A 8 5.78 -4.20 5.01
CA PHE A 8 6.53 -5.15 4.20
C PHE A 8 8.01 -4.78 4.21
N GLY A 9 8.85 -5.71 4.70
CA GLY A 9 10.30 -5.54 4.69
C GLY A 9 10.88 -5.90 3.32
N LEU A 10 11.32 -4.90 2.56
CA LEU A 10 11.90 -5.09 1.21
C LEU A 10 13.45 -5.19 1.21
N GLY A 11 14.08 -5.05 2.37
CA GLY A 11 15.55 -5.07 2.48
C GLY A 11 16.20 -3.93 1.71
N GLY A 12 17.12 -4.25 0.78
CA GLY A 12 17.81 -3.28 -0.06
C GLY A 12 17.12 -2.95 -1.38
N LEU A 13 15.92 -3.50 -1.64
CA LEU A 13 15.18 -3.24 -2.88
C LEU A 13 14.55 -1.83 -2.85
N THR A 14 14.57 -1.16 -3.99
CA THR A 14 14.07 0.22 -4.14
C THR A 14 12.64 0.30 -4.69
N SER A 15 12.09 -0.81 -5.18
CA SER A 15 10.70 -0.91 -5.61
C SER A 15 10.14 -2.31 -5.47
N ALA A 16 8.82 -2.42 -5.50
CA ALA A 16 8.08 -3.69 -5.45
C ALA A 16 6.79 -3.62 -6.29
N ASP A 17 6.31 -4.77 -6.72
CA ASP A 17 4.98 -4.92 -7.30
C ASP A 17 4.00 -5.33 -6.18
N LEU A 18 2.78 -4.81 -6.24
CA LEU A 18 1.73 -5.04 -5.26
C LEU A 18 0.44 -5.49 -5.95
N ASP A 19 -0.08 -6.63 -5.51
CA ASP A 19 -1.38 -7.18 -5.90
C ASP A 19 -2.36 -7.07 -4.73
N VAL A 20 -3.51 -6.45 -4.97
CA VAL A 20 -4.58 -6.30 -3.98
C VAL A 20 -5.82 -7.02 -4.44
N TYR A 21 -6.22 -8.03 -3.68
CA TYR A 21 -7.45 -8.79 -3.86
C TYR A 21 -8.51 -8.22 -2.93
N TRP A 22 -9.51 -7.57 -3.50
CA TRP A 22 -10.59 -6.95 -2.75
C TRP A 22 -11.72 -7.93 -2.45
N PRO A 23 -12.51 -7.72 -1.37
CA PRO A 23 -13.61 -8.60 -1.00
C PRO A 23 -14.71 -8.71 -2.07
N ASN A 24 -14.88 -7.69 -2.90
CA ASN A 24 -15.85 -7.70 -4.00
C ASN A 24 -15.39 -8.53 -5.23
N GLY A 25 -14.18 -9.12 -5.17
CA GLY A 25 -13.58 -9.87 -6.27
C GLY A 25 -12.75 -9.04 -7.25
N LEU A 26 -12.66 -7.72 -7.04
CA LEU A 26 -11.76 -6.86 -7.81
C LEU A 26 -10.31 -7.20 -7.47
N HIS A 27 -9.47 -7.26 -8.49
CA HIS A 27 -8.02 -7.39 -8.36
C HIS A 27 -7.37 -6.15 -8.94
N GLU A 28 -6.63 -5.42 -8.11
CA GLU A 28 -5.82 -4.28 -8.54
C GLU A 28 -4.34 -4.63 -8.48
N ASN A 29 -3.62 -4.34 -9.55
CA ASN A 29 -2.17 -4.55 -9.66
C ASN A 29 -1.46 -3.20 -9.77
N PHE A 30 -0.45 -2.99 -8.93
CA PHE A 30 0.39 -1.81 -8.92
C PHE A 30 1.84 -2.23 -9.12
N LYS A 31 2.44 -1.83 -10.23
CA LYS A 31 3.82 -2.21 -10.55
C LYS A 31 4.80 -1.11 -10.22
N HIS A 32 6.03 -1.52 -9.91
CA HIS A 32 7.17 -0.63 -9.71
C HIS A 32 6.90 0.46 -8.66
N LEU A 33 6.18 0.11 -7.60
CA LEU A 33 5.94 1.04 -6.49
C LEU A 33 7.26 1.31 -5.78
N PRO A 34 7.65 2.58 -5.57
CA PRO A 34 8.83 2.90 -4.77
C PRO A 34 8.76 2.28 -3.37
N ALA A 35 9.90 1.82 -2.86
CA ALA A 35 10.04 1.37 -1.49
C ALA A 35 10.02 2.55 -0.50
N ASN A 36 10.03 2.25 0.81
CA ASN A 36 10.17 3.24 1.90
C ASN A 36 9.10 4.35 1.92
N GLN A 37 7.87 4.04 1.51
CA GLN A 37 6.74 4.96 1.55
C GLN A 37 5.49 4.34 2.17
N LEU A 38 4.61 5.20 2.66
CA LEU A 38 3.26 4.84 3.05
C LEU A 38 2.30 5.18 1.90
N ILE A 39 1.66 4.16 1.36
CA ILE A 39 0.63 4.30 0.33
C ILE A 39 -0.76 4.07 0.94
N THR A 40 -1.77 4.77 0.42
CA THR A 40 -3.18 4.52 0.75
C THR A 40 -3.90 4.06 -0.51
N LEU A 41 -4.55 2.90 -0.43
CA LEU A 41 -5.34 2.33 -1.51
C LEU A 41 -6.82 2.39 -1.15
N ARG A 42 -7.65 2.71 -2.13
CA ARG A 42 -9.10 2.68 -2.01
C ARG A 42 -9.65 1.76 -3.08
N GLU A 43 -10.41 0.75 -2.66
CA GLU A 43 -11.11 -0.20 -3.52
C GLU A 43 -11.82 0.52 -4.68
N GLY A 44 -11.46 0.13 -5.92
CA GLY A 44 -12.04 0.66 -7.17
C GLY A 44 -11.55 2.05 -7.59
N ALA A 45 -10.73 2.72 -6.77
CA ALA A 45 -10.11 4.00 -7.09
C ALA A 45 -8.57 3.93 -7.14
N GLY A 46 -7.97 2.83 -6.71
CA GLY A 46 -6.53 2.63 -6.66
C GLY A 46 -5.82 3.49 -5.63
N LEU A 47 -4.69 4.07 -6.03
CA LEU A 47 -3.86 4.95 -5.19
C LEU A 47 -4.58 6.28 -4.94
N VAL A 48 -4.85 6.57 -3.67
CA VAL A 48 -5.44 7.83 -3.23
C VAL A 48 -4.43 8.62 -2.38
N PRO A 49 -4.61 9.95 -2.23
CA PRO A 49 -3.74 10.74 -1.37
C PRO A 49 -3.58 10.10 0.00
N ASN A 50 -2.34 9.99 0.45
CA ASN A 50 -2.02 9.35 1.71
C ASN A 50 -2.76 10.07 2.84
N ARG A 51 -3.50 9.32 3.66
CA ARG A 51 -4.11 9.88 4.89
C ARG A 51 -3.06 10.27 5.94
N GLY A 52 -1.79 9.96 5.67
CA GLY A 52 -0.64 10.29 6.49
C GLY A 52 -0.50 9.33 7.67
N TRP A 53 0.60 9.46 8.39
CA TRP A 53 0.62 9.03 9.80
C TRP A 53 -0.28 10.01 10.57
N SER A 54 -1.21 9.50 11.38
CA SER A 54 -1.88 10.34 12.37
C SER A 54 -0.81 11.09 13.16
N LYS A 55 -0.70 12.41 12.94
CA LYS A 55 0.14 13.25 13.77
C LYS A 55 -0.48 13.20 15.16
N THR A 56 0.24 12.59 16.09
CA THR A 56 -0.05 12.74 17.52
C THR A 56 0.53 14.07 17.98
#